data_AF-A0A7X8ZI29-F1
#
_entry.id   AF-A0A7X8ZI29-F1
#
_cell.length_a   1.000
_cell.length_b   1.000
_cell.length_c   1.000
_cell.angle_alpha   90.00
_cell.angle_beta   90.00
_cell.angle_gamma   90.00
#
_symmetry.space_group_name_H-M   'P 1'
#
loop_
_entity.id
_entity.type
_entity.pdbx_description
1 polymer ?
#
loop_
_entity_poly.entity_id
_entity_poly.type
_entity_poly.pdbx_seq_one_letter_code
_entity_poly.pdbx_strand_id
1 'polypeptide(L)'
;QEIIKLIPEECILDDGSIAWKKLGVIVFKDKDFRKRLNQVAHPAVIAEIQRELDGLRKDKHRFVIISVPLLFESGSEQLSDVTICVYVDYQTQLERLTLRDKIDSEFAKMKIASQMPLEEKRKLADYVIDNSNGINVTRKQFKDVLAAIMSEWHIDL
;
A
#
# COMPACT_ATOMS: atom_id res chain seq x y z
N GLN A 1 -3.06 9.35 -20.01
CA GLN A 1 -2.56 10.58 -20.66
C GLN A 1 -2.64 11.82 -19.77
N GLU A 2 -3.47 11.87 -18.72
CA GLU A 2 -3.55 13.04 -17.80
C GLU A 2 -2.49 13.06 -16.68
N ILE A 3 -2.07 11.90 -16.14
CA ILE A 3 -1.04 11.83 -15.09
C ILE A 3 0.27 12.49 -15.55
N ILE A 4 0.70 12.25 -16.79
CA ILE A 4 1.96 12.81 -17.32
C ILE A 4 1.94 14.34 -17.31
N LYS A 5 0.77 14.96 -17.57
CA LYS A 5 0.62 16.42 -17.53
C LYS A 5 0.77 17.02 -16.13
N LEU A 6 0.61 16.21 -15.09
CA LEU A 6 0.82 16.63 -13.70
C LEU A 6 2.27 16.44 -13.25
N ILE A 7 3.06 15.60 -13.92
CA ILE A 7 4.44 15.35 -13.51
C ILE A 7 5.28 16.58 -13.84
N PRO A 8 5.99 17.20 -12.87
CA PRO A 8 6.88 18.31 -13.14
C PRO A 8 7.92 17.94 -14.20
N GLU A 9 8.20 18.84 -15.14
CA GLU A 9 9.12 18.58 -16.26
C GLU A 9 10.50 18.13 -15.76
N GLU A 10 10.94 18.68 -14.63
CA GLU A 10 12.22 18.32 -14.02
C GLU A 10 12.25 16.89 -13.46
N CYS A 11 11.11 16.20 -13.40
CA CYS A 11 10.98 14.79 -13.02
C CYS A 11 10.89 13.85 -14.24
N ILE A 12 10.92 14.36 -15.46
CA ILE A 12 10.93 13.56 -16.69
C ILE A 12 12.39 13.48 -17.17
N LEU A 13 12.88 12.26 -17.39
CA LEU A 13 14.22 12.00 -17.91
C LEU A 13 14.24 12.15 -19.44
N ASP A 14 15.44 12.24 -20.03
CA ASP A 14 15.62 12.45 -21.48
C ASP A 14 15.00 11.34 -22.34
N ASP A 15 14.84 10.13 -21.78
CA ASP A 15 14.20 8.98 -22.42
C ASP A 15 12.67 8.94 -22.24
N GLY A 16 12.09 9.96 -21.59
CA GLY A 16 10.67 10.06 -21.28
C GLY A 16 10.23 9.28 -20.03
N SER A 17 11.15 8.60 -19.33
CA SER A 17 10.85 7.91 -18.08
C SER A 17 10.79 8.87 -16.88
N ILE A 18 10.22 8.41 -15.76
CA ILE A 18 10.00 9.23 -14.57
C ILE A 18 11.16 9.04 -13.58
N ALA A 19 11.74 10.15 -13.14
CA ALA A 19 12.68 10.21 -12.02
C ALA A 19 11.95 9.99 -10.67
N TRP A 20 11.54 8.74 -10.38
CA TRP A 20 10.69 8.38 -9.24
C TRP A 20 11.18 8.89 -7.88
N LYS A 21 12.49 8.90 -7.66
CA LYS A 21 13.07 9.46 -6.41
C LYS A 21 12.79 10.95 -6.28
N LYS A 22 12.94 11.71 -7.36
CA LYS A 22 12.71 13.15 -7.39
C LYS A 22 11.22 13.47 -7.27
N LEU A 23 10.38 12.77 -8.02
CA LEU A 23 8.94 12.89 -7.93
C LEU A 23 8.45 12.57 -6.51
N GLY A 24 8.98 11.50 -5.89
CA GLY A 24 8.67 11.13 -4.51
C GLY A 24 8.95 12.26 -3.53
N VAL A 25 10.10 12.93 -3.62
CA VAL A 25 10.42 14.09 -2.77
C VAL A 25 9.39 15.21 -2.93
N ILE A 26 9.00 15.54 -4.16
CA ILE A 26 7.98 16.56 -4.43
C ILE A 26 6.62 16.14 -3.84
N VAL A 27 6.19 14.91 -4.10
CA VAL A 27 4.92 14.33 -3.60
C VAL A 27 4.84 14.35 -2.07
N PHE A 28 5.94 14.05 -1.37
CA PHE A 28 5.90 14.05 0.10
C PHE A 28 5.97 15.47 0.70
N LYS A 29 6.62 16.43 0.03
CA LYS A 29 6.71 17.82 0.49
C LYS A 29 5.48 18.67 0.17
N ASP A 30 4.78 18.39 -0.93
CA ASP A 30 3.61 19.15 -1.35
C ASP A 30 2.32 18.31 -1.21
N LYS A 31 1.53 18.63 -0.18
CA LYS A 31 0.26 17.96 0.12
C LYS A 31 -0.78 18.17 -0.97
N ASP A 32 -0.85 19.35 -1.58
CA ASP A 32 -1.86 19.67 -2.60
C ASP A 32 -1.50 19.04 -3.94
N PHE A 33 -0.21 19.00 -4.27
CA PHE A 33 0.29 18.20 -5.38
C PHE A 33 -0.02 16.72 -5.19
N ARG A 34 0.29 16.15 -4.02
CA ARG A 34 -0.02 14.75 -3.70
C ARG A 34 -1.51 14.45 -3.84
N LYS A 35 -2.38 15.34 -3.35
CA LYS A 35 -3.83 15.17 -3.48
C LYS A 35 -4.27 15.16 -4.94
N ARG A 36 -3.80 16.10 -5.76
CA ARG A 36 -4.11 16.15 -7.20
C ARG A 36 -3.60 14.92 -7.94
N LEU A 37 -2.36 14.51 -7.67
CA LEU A 37 -1.76 13.32 -8.28
C LEU A 37 -2.58 12.07 -7.93
N ASN A 38 -2.92 11.89 -6.65
CA ASN A 38 -3.74 10.78 -6.19
C ASN A 38 -5.12 10.76 -6.84
N GLN A 39 -5.78 11.92 -7.00
CA GLN A 39 -7.10 12.00 -7.65
C GLN A 39 -7.09 11.49 -9.09
N VAL A 40 -6.00 11.71 -9.84
CA VAL A 40 -5.86 11.21 -11.21
C VAL A 40 -5.34 9.77 -11.24
N ALA A 41 -4.48 9.40 -10.30
CA ALA A 41 -3.90 8.05 -10.24
C ALA A 41 -4.88 6.99 -9.75
N HIS A 42 -5.70 7.27 -8.74
CA HIS A 42 -6.57 6.28 -8.11
C HIS A 42 -7.54 5.60 -9.09
N PRO A 43 -8.28 6.32 -9.96
CA PRO A 43 -9.18 5.67 -10.92
C PRO A 43 -8.45 4.72 -11.87
N ALA A 44 -7.26 5.10 -12.34
CA ALA A 44 -6.47 4.26 -13.24
C ALA A 44 -5.93 3.01 -12.53
N VAL A 45 -5.46 3.15 -11.28
CA VAL A 45 -4.99 2.02 -10.47
C VAL A 45 -6.14 1.05 -10.15
N ILE A 46 -7.31 1.55 -9.77
CA ILE A 46 -8.49 0.72 -9.48
C ILE A 46 -8.94 -0.03 -10.74
N ALA A 47 -8.99 0.64 -11.88
CA ALA A 47 -9.35 0.00 -13.15
C ALA A 47 -8.39 -1.14 -13.51
N GLU A 48 -7.09 -0.95 -13.27
CA GLU A 48 -6.08 -1.98 -13.52
C GLU A 48 -6.20 -3.16 -12.55
N ILE A 49 -6.41 -2.90 -11.26
CA ILE A 49 -6.68 -3.95 -10.27
C ILE A 49 -7.91 -4.76 -10.68
N GLN A 50 -9.01 -4.10 -11.07
CA GLN A 50 -10.22 -4.79 -11.49
C GLN A 50 -9.98 -5.67 -12.74
N ARG A 51 -9.20 -5.16 -13.70
CA ARG A 51 -8.81 -5.90 -14.91
C ARG A 51 -8.03 -7.17 -14.55
N GLU A 52 -7.06 -7.07 -13.64
CA GLU A 52 -6.29 -8.23 -13.17
C GLU A 52 -7.17 -9.24 -12.41
N LEU A 53 -8.04 -8.75 -11.51
CA LEU A 53 -8.98 -9.61 -10.78
C LEU A 53 -9.92 -10.37 -11.72
N ASP A 54 -10.41 -9.72 -12.78
CA ASP A 54 -11.27 -10.38 -13.77
C ASP A 54 -10.52 -11.44 -14.59
N GLY A 55 -9.23 -11.23 -14.85
CA GLY A 55 -8.36 -12.26 -15.43
C GLY A 55 -8.20 -13.47 -14.51
N LEU A 56 -7.83 -13.23 -13.26
CA LEU A 56 -7.64 -14.29 -12.26
C LEU A 56 -8.91 -15.09 -12.00
N ARG A 57 -10.08 -14.44 -12.05
CA ARG A 57 -11.39 -15.10 -11.97
C ARG A 57 -11.64 -16.05 -13.15
N LYS A 58 -11.28 -15.65 -14.38
CA LYS A 58 -11.39 -16.51 -15.57
C LYS A 58 -10.48 -17.73 -15.47
N ASP A 59 -9.30 -17.55 -14.89
CA ASP A 59 -8.33 -18.62 -14.63
C ASP A 59 -8.70 -19.48 -13.40
N LYS A 60 -9.86 -19.21 -12.78
CA LYS A 60 -10.42 -19.95 -11.64
C LYS A 60 -9.55 -19.91 -10.37
N HIS A 61 -8.76 -18.85 -10.19
CA HIS A 61 -8.12 -18.59 -8.90
C HIS A 61 -9.19 -18.33 -7.83
N ARG A 62 -9.19 -19.11 -6.76
CA ARG A 62 -10.17 -19.02 -5.67
C ARG A 62 -9.80 -17.97 -4.62
N PHE A 63 -8.55 -17.50 -4.63
CA PHE A 63 -8.01 -16.61 -3.62
C PHE A 63 -6.94 -15.70 -4.22
N VAL A 64 -6.99 -14.40 -3.89
CA VAL A 64 -6.05 -13.37 -4.38
C VAL A 64 -5.72 -12.44 -3.21
N ILE A 65 -4.45 -12.06 -3.09
CA ILE A 65 -4.01 -11.02 -2.14
C ILE A 65 -3.63 -9.78 -2.94
N ILE A 66 -4.30 -8.66 -2.66
CA ILE A 66 -3.96 -7.35 -3.20
C ILE A 66 -3.23 -6.52 -2.12
N SER A 67 -2.07 -5.97 -2.47
CA SER A 67 -1.29 -5.12 -1.56
C SER A 67 -1.49 -3.65 -1.92
N VAL A 68 -2.24 -2.92 -1.07
CA VAL A 68 -2.62 -1.53 -1.33
C VAL A 68 -2.16 -0.63 -0.17
N PRO A 69 -1.15 0.23 -0.37
CA PRO A 69 -0.63 1.09 0.70
C PRO A 69 -1.66 2.06 1.30
N LEU A 70 -2.55 2.59 0.46
CA LEU A 70 -3.58 3.57 0.82
C LEU A 70 -4.98 2.93 0.87
N LEU A 71 -5.07 1.65 1.28
CA LEU A 71 -6.30 0.85 1.20
C LEU A 71 -7.52 1.63 1.73
N PHE A 72 -7.48 1.99 3.01
CA PHE A 72 -8.58 2.70 3.70
C PHE A 72 -8.70 4.18 3.29
N GLU A 73 -7.58 4.86 3.03
CA GLU A 73 -7.60 6.28 2.66
C GLU A 73 -8.24 6.54 1.30
N SER A 74 -8.22 5.53 0.42
CA SER A 74 -8.78 5.61 -0.92
C SER A 74 -10.15 4.95 -1.07
N GLY A 75 -10.69 4.31 -0.02
CA GLY A 75 -11.92 3.51 -0.10
C GLY A 75 -11.73 2.20 -0.88
N SER A 76 -10.48 1.77 -1.11
CA SER A 76 -10.17 0.59 -1.93
C SER A 76 -10.42 -0.72 -1.17
N GLU A 77 -10.71 -0.68 0.13
CA GLU A 77 -11.14 -1.86 0.90
C GLU A 77 -12.38 -2.53 0.30
N GLN A 78 -13.20 -1.78 -0.44
CA GLN A 78 -14.38 -2.30 -1.15
C GLN A 78 -14.02 -3.29 -2.29
N LEU A 79 -12.74 -3.36 -2.69
CA LEU A 79 -12.26 -4.32 -3.69
C LEU A 79 -11.95 -5.70 -3.10
N SER A 80 -11.99 -5.84 -1.77
CA SER A 80 -11.63 -7.06 -1.05
C SER A 80 -12.74 -7.52 -0.13
N ASP A 81 -12.92 -8.84 -0.04
CA ASP A 81 -13.85 -9.46 0.90
C ASP A 81 -13.34 -9.43 2.35
N VAL A 82 -12.01 -9.40 2.52
CA VAL A 82 -11.30 -9.44 3.80
C VAL A 82 -10.10 -8.51 3.75
N THR A 83 -9.87 -7.76 4.82
CA THR A 83 -8.75 -6.84 4.97
C THR A 83 -7.75 -7.30 6.02
N ILE A 84 -6.45 -7.13 5.73
CA ILE A 84 -5.36 -7.51 6.63
C ILE A 84 -4.44 -6.30 6.84
N CYS A 85 -4.24 -5.89 8.10
CA CYS A 85 -3.27 -4.87 8.47
C CYS A 85 -1.98 -5.51 8.99
N VAL A 86 -0.86 -5.30 8.28
CA VAL A 86 0.48 -5.64 8.80
C VAL A 86 0.99 -4.47 9.66
N TYR A 87 1.03 -4.69 10.96
CA TYR A 87 1.26 -3.66 11.97
C TYR A 87 2.67 -3.72 12.57
N VAL A 88 3.20 -2.55 12.91
CA VAL A 88 4.33 -2.33 13.83
C VAL A 88 4.07 -1.01 14.57
N ASP A 89 4.67 -0.84 15.75
CA ASP A 89 4.62 0.45 16.44
C ASP A 89 5.33 1.57 15.64
N TYR A 90 5.00 2.82 15.95
CA TYR A 90 5.50 3.99 15.25
C TYR A 90 7.03 4.10 15.26
N GLN A 91 7.68 3.75 16.37
CA GLN A 91 9.14 3.86 16.50
C GLN A 91 9.81 2.82 15.60
N THR A 92 9.33 1.59 15.62
CA THR A 92 9.78 0.53 14.70
C THR A 92 9.52 0.90 13.23
N GLN A 93 8.37 1.50 12.91
CA GLN A 93 8.06 1.98 11.55
C GLN A 93 9.07 3.02 11.08
N LEU A 94 9.36 4.02 11.91
CA LEU A 94 10.28 5.12 11.61
C LEU A 94 11.71 4.59 11.39
N GLU A 95 12.20 3.75 12.28
CA GLU A 95 13.54 3.16 12.18
C GLU A 95 13.70 2.32 10.91
N ARG A 96 12.76 1.42 10.64
CA ARG A 96 12.80 0.56 9.45
C ARG A 96 12.70 1.39 8.16
N LEU A 97 11.85 2.41 8.13
CA LEU A 97 11.69 3.29 6.97
C LEU A 97 12.98 4.06 6.66
N THR A 98 13.58 4.66 7.69
CA THR A 98 14.85 5.41 7.61
C THR A 98 15.97 4.53 7.07
N LEU A 99 16.13 3.32 7.63
CA LEU A 99 17.18 2.37 7.22
C LEU A 99 16.97 1.84 5.79
N ARG A 100 15.74 1.46 5.45
CA ARG A 100 15.41 0.88 4.13
C ARG A 100 15.58 1.89 3.01
N ASP A 101 15.02 3.09 3.18
CA ASP A 101 14.99 4.11 2.13
C ASP A 101 16.26 4.98 2.11
N LYS A 102 17.13 4.87 3.13
CA LYS A 102 18.32 5.70 3.33
C LYS A 102 17.98 7.20 3.31
N ILE A 103 16.96 7.57 4.08
CA ILE A 103 16.46 8.95 4.21
C ILE A 103 16.67 9.44 5.64
N ASP A 104 16.60 10.74 5.87
CA ASP A 104 16.65 11.30 7.21
C ASP A 104 15.33 11.07 7.98
N SER A 105 15.41 11.15 9.31
CA SER A 105 14.28 10.92 10.22
C SER A 105 13.14 11.90 9.98
N GLU A 106 13.42 13.16 9.66
CA GLU A 106 12.36 14.17 9.44
C GLU A 106 11.58 13.86 8.17
N PHE A 107 12.25 13.50 7.08
CA PHE A 107 11.60 13.08 5.85
C PHE A 107 10.82 11.77 6.04
N ALA A 108 11.35 10.83 6.83
CA ALA A 108 10.62 9.60 7.18
C ALA A 108 9.33 9.89 7.97
N LYS A 109 9.38 10.81 8.95
CA LYS A 109 8.18 11.28 9.68
C LYS A 109 7.15 11.91 8.75
N MET A 110 7.58 12.75 7.81
CA MET A 110 6.69 13.34 6.79
C MET A 110 6.01 12.27 5.94
N LYS A 111 6.74 11.22 5.53
CA LYS A 111 6.17 10.09 4.77
C LYS A 111 5.12 9.35 5.60
N ILE A 112 5.40 9.04 6.86
CA ILE A 112 4.46 8.36 7.75
C ILE A 112 3.20 9.22 7.95
N ALA A 113 3.38 10.51 8.25
CA ALA A 113 2.27 11.46 8.46
C ALA A 113 1.46 11.76 7.19
N SER A 114 1.95 11.38 6.01
CA SER A 114 1.20 11.55 4.75
C SER A 114 0.08 10.52 4.56
N GLN A 115 0.01 9.51 5.42
CA GLN A 115 -0.93 8.40 5.38
C GLN A 115 -1.73 8.31 6.68
N MET A 116 -2.80 7.52 6.68
CA MET A 116 -3.51 7.18 7.91
C MET A 116 -2.55 6.43 8.86
N PRO A 117 -2.54 6.77 10.16
CA PRO A 117 -1.68 6.10 11.13
C PRO A 117 -1.93 4.58 11.15
N LEU A 118 -0.87 3.78 11.31
CA LEU A 118 -0.98 2.32 11.38
C LEU A 118 -1.93 1.86 12.50
N GLU A 119 -1.97 2.58 13.61
CA GLU A 119 -2.87 2.26 14.72
C GLU A 119 -4.35 2.46 14.35
N GLU A 120 -4.67 3.41 13.47
CA GLU A 120 -6.04 3.57 12.95
C GLU A 120 -6.35 2.49 11.91
N LYS A 121 -5.40 2.17 11.01
CA LYS A 121 -5.55 1.05 10.05
C LYS A 121 -5.80 -0.28 10.77
N ARG A 122 -5.12 -0.50 11.89
CA ARG A 122 -5.27 -1.70 12.74
C ARG A 122 -6.71 -1.88 13.25
N LYS A 123 -7.41 -0.78 13.54
CA LYS A 123 -8.81 -0.81 14.04
C LYS A 123 -9.83 -1.08 12.94
N LEU A 124 -9.48 -0.78 11.69
CA LEU A 124 -10.37 -0.94 10.54
C LEU A 124 -10.23 -2.30 9.85
N ALA A 125 -9.14 -3.02 10.10
CA ALA A 125 -8.86 -4.29 9.44
C ALA A 125 -9.54 -5.48 10.14
N ASP A 126 -9.99 -6.46 9.35
CA ASP A 126 -10.58 -7.70 9.86
C ASP A 126 -9.54 -8.56 10.60
N TYR A 127 -8.31 -8.60 10.06
CA TYR A 127 -7.18 -9.28 10.68
C TYR A 127 -5.96 -8.37 10.81
N VAL A 128 -5.18 -8.62 11.86
CA VAL A 128 -3.95 -7.89 12.15
C VAL A 128 -2.79 -8.89 12.26
N ILE A 129 -1.68 -8.58 11.60
CA ILE A 129 -0.42 -9.31 11.71
C ILE A 129 0.60 -8.39 12.34
N ASP A 130 1.04 -8.70 13.56
CA ASP A 130 2.09 -7.95 14.25
C ASP A 130 3.48 -8.37 13.75
N ASN A 131 4.15 -7.45 13.05
CA ASN A 131 5.47 -7.64 12.46
C ASN A 131 6.61 -7.08 13.34
N SER A 132 6.37 -6.90 14.63
CA SER A 132 7.35 -6.41 15.59
C SER A 132 8.32 -7.51 16.03
N ASN A 133 7.88 -8.77 16.06
CA ASN A 133 8.61 -9.90 16.66
C ASN A 133 9.46 -10.74 15.66
N GLY A 134 9.84 -10.15 14.53
CA GLY A 134 10.70 -10.77 13.53
C GLY A 134 10.00 -11.77 12.58
N ILE A 135 10.69 -12.10 11.49
CA ILE A 135 10.08 -12.76 10.32
C ILE A 135 9.47 -14.13 10.61
N ASN A 136 10.02 -14.91 11.55
CA ASN A 136 9.50 -16.23 11.88
C ASN A 136 8.14 -16.13 12.60
N VAL A 137 8.01 -15.18 13.52
CA VAL A 137 6.75 -14.92 14.23
C VAL A 137 5.72 -14.34 13.27
N THR A 138 6.11 -13.37 12.43
CA THR A 138 5.25 -12.80 11.39
C THR A 138 4.75 -13.86 10.42
N ARG A 139 5.63 -14.79 9.99
CA ARG A 139 5.26 -15.88 9.08
C ARG A 139 4.28 -16.85 9.74
N LYS A 140 4.45 -17.15 11.03
CA LYS A 140 3.48 -17.98 11.77
C LYS A 140 2.13 -17.30 11.83
N GLN A 141 2.06 -16.03 12.25
CA GLN A 141 0.81 -15.27 12.29
C GLN A 141 0.13 -15.19 10.92
N PHE A 142 0.89 -14.94 9.85
CA PHE A 142 0.35 -14.94 8.50
C PHE A 142 -0.29 -16.28 8.13
N LYS A 143 0.35 -17.41 8.47
CA LYS A 143 -0.23 -18.74 8.24
C LYS A 143 -1.49 -18.97 9.06
N ASP A 144 -1.51 -18.54 10.32
CA ASP A 144 -2.65 -18.69 11.21
C ASP A 144 -3.85 -17.86 10.70
N VAL A 145 -3.61 -16.60 10.30
CA VAL A 145 -4.63 -15.73 9.67
C VAL A 145 -5.13 -16.33 8.35
N LEU A 146 -4.24 -16.80 7.49
CA LEU A 146 -4.63 -17.38 6.20
C LEU A 146 -5.48 -18.64 6.39
N ALA A 147 -5.12 -19.51 7.34
CA ALA A 147 -5.89 -20.70 7.66
C ALA A 147 -7.28 -20.35 8.21
N ALA A 148 -7.39 -19.32 9.06
CA ALA A 148 -8.68 -18.83 9.55
C ALA A 148 -9.59 -18.34 8.43
N ILE A 149 -9.05 -17.49 7.53
CA ILE A 149 -9.78 -16.98 6.36
C ILE A 149 -10.24 -18.13 5.46
N MET A 150 -9.33 -19.07 5.13
CA MET A 150 -9.67 -20.20 4.27
C MET A 150 -10.76 -21.09 4.88
N SER A 151 -10.70 -21.32 6.19
CA SER A 151 -11.71 -22.08 6.92
C SER A 151 -13.07 -21.39 6.90
N GLU A 152 -13.11 -20.08 7.17
CA GLU A 152 -14.35 -19.29 7.18
C GLU A 152 -15.01 -19.21 5.80
N TRP A 153 -14.19 -19.10 4.75
CA TRP A 153 -14.64 -18.95 3.37
C TRP A 153 -14.73 -20.28 2.60
N HIS A 154 -14.50 -21.42 3.27
CA HIS A 154 -14.57 -22.76 2.69
C HIS A 154 -13.71 -22.92 1.42
N ILE A 155 -12.48 -22.41 1.47
CA ILE A 155 -11.51 -22.46 0.37
C ILE A 155 -10.52 -23.61 0.61
N ASP A 156 -10.56 -24.62 -0.25
CA ASP A 156 -9.58 -25.72 -0.26
C ASP A 156 -8.29 -25.30 -0.98
N LEU A 157 -7.14 -25.72 -0.45
CA LEU A 157 -5.80 -25.55 -1.05
C LEU A 157 -5.47 -26.68 -2.03
#